data_AF-A0A327Y9H6-F1
#
_entry.id   AF-A0A327Y9H6-F1
#
_cell.length_a   1.000
_cell.length_b   1.000
_cell.length_c   1.000
_cell.angle_alpha   90.00
_cell.angle_beta   90.00
_cell.angle_gamma   90.00
#
_symmetry.space_group_name_H-M   'P 1'
#
loop_
_entity.id
_entity.type
_entity.pdbx_description
1 polymer ?
#
loop_
_entity_poly.entity_id
_entity_poly.type
_entity_poly.pdbx_seq_one_letter_code
_entity_poly.pdbx_strand_id
1 'polypeptide(L)'
;MLRAFVLAALALAPVGALAEAGSADYAYVSALAAEGFEPFAVSQVGNASFGMRKGAEMYLCFIIDTNENQTRRQTVLLAELAGKAPDRAVPNIPLVCVLTQ
;
A
#
# COMPACT_ATOMS: atom_id res chain seq x y z
N MET A 1 65.98 -13.31 12.07
CA MET A 1 65.15 -12.98 10.89
C MET A 1 63.73 -13.45 11.18
N LEU A 2 62.77 -12.54 10.94
CA LEU A 2 61.33 -12.60 11.23
C LEU A 2 60.62 -13.89 10.80
N ARG A 3 59.65 -14.35 11.62
CA ARG A 3 58.21 -14.41 11.27
C ARG A 3 57.38 -15.06 12.39
N ALA A 4 56.78 -14.21 13.23
CA ALA A 4 55.59 -14.53 13.99
C ALA A 4 54.63 -13.36 13.83
N PHE A 5 53.53 -13.54 13.11
CA PHE A 5 52.38 -12.64 13.17
C PHE A 5 51.11 -13.46 13.02
N VAL A 6 50.49 -13.72 14.17
CA VAL A 6 49.10 -14.13 14.33
C VAL A 6 48.24 -12.91 13.99
N LEU A 7 47.35 -13.02 13.00
CA LEU A 7 46.33 -12.03 12.74
C LEU A 7 44.96 -12.68 12.99
N ALA A 8 44.50 -12.55 14.23
CA ALA A 8 43.10 -12.65 14.58
C ALA A 8 42.41 -11.36 14.12
N ALA A 9 41.64 -11.43 13.04
CA ALA A 9 40.75 -10.36 12.63
C ALA A 9 39.31 -10.80 12.91
N LEU A 10 38.91 -10.63 14.17
CA LEU A 10 37.52 -10.59 14.59
C LEU A 10 36.95 -9.25 14.08
N ALA A 11 36.39 -9.22 12.88
CA ALA A 11 35.67 -8.05 12.37
C ALA A 11 34.18 -8.36 12.36
N LEU A 12 33.50 -7.78 13.35
CA LEU A 12 32.06 -7.75 13.52
C LEU A 12 31.33 -7.60 12.18
N ALA A 13 30.56 -8.62 11.79
CA ALA A 13 29.53 -8.42 10.78
C ALA A 13 28.56 -7.33 11.30
N PRO A 14 28.19 -6.36 10.47
CA PRO A 14 27.41 -5.23 10.90
C PRO A 14 26.09 -5.73 11.47
N VAL A 15 25.81 -5.27 12.69
CA VAL A 15 24.49 -5.32 13.32
C VAL A 15 23.49 -4.94 12.24
N GLY A 16 22.60 -5.87 11.88
CA GLY A 16 21.53 -5.60 10.95
C GLY A 16 20.84 -4.32 11.41
N ALA A 17 20.87 -3.29 10.58
CA ALA A 17 20.06 -2.12 10.77
C ALA A 17 18.62 -2.61 10.82
N LEU A 18 18.08 -2.75 12.04
CA LEU A 18 16.65 -2.74 12.27
C LEU A 18 16.18 -1.45 11.62
N ALA A 19 15.56 -1.53 10.45
CA ALA A 19 14.94 -0.41 9.79
C ALA A 19 14.02 0.23 10.84
N GLU A 20 14.35 1.45 11.23
CA GLU A 20 13.63 2.16 12.27
C GLU A 20 12.22 2.39 11.74
N ALA A 21 11.23 1.84 12.43
CA ALA A 21 9.83 2.02 12.09
C ALA A 21 9.48 3.52 12.20
N GLY A 22 9.54 4.26 11.11
CA GLY A 22 9.17 5.66 10.96
C GLY A 22 7.68 5.87 10.67
N SER A 23 7.33 7.10 10.33
CA SER A 23 5.99 7.46 9.84
C SER A 23 6.13 8.13 8.49
N ALA A 24 5.31 7.73 7.52
CA ALA A 24 5.20 8.40 6.24
C ALA A 24 3.82 9.08 6.14
N ASP A 25 3.75 10.15 5.33
CA ASP A 25 2.48 10.75 4.97
C ASP A 25 1.64 9.78 4.13
N TYR A 26 0.33 9.91 4.26
CA TYR A 26 -0.62 9.18 3.45
C TYR A 26 -0.53 9.60 1.98
N ALA A 27 -0.66 8.64 1.07
CA ALA A 27 -0.73 8.91 -0.37
C ALA A 27 -2.07 8.46 -0.95
N TYR A 28 -2.56 9.21 -1.94
CA TYR A 28 -3.72 8.82 -2.73
C TYR A 28 -3.33 7.76 -3.76
N VAL A 29 -4.19 6.75 -3.95
CA VAL A 29 -4.00 5.68 -4.96
C VAL A 29 -3.79 6.27 -6.36
N SER A 30 -4.53 7.32 -6.71
CA SER A 30 -4.43 7.95 -8.03
C SER A 30 -3.09 8.62 -8.28
N ALA A 31 -2.50 9.25 -7.25
CA ALA A 31 -1.17 9.84 -7.35
C ALA A 31 -0.11 8.74 -7.52
N LEU A 32 -0.17 7.68 -6.71
CA LEU A 32 0.72 6.53 -6.83
C LEU A 32 0.62 5.87 -8.23
N ALA A 33 -0.59 5.67 -8.73
CA ALA A 33 -0.79 5.13 -10.07
C ALA A 33 -0.22 6.05 -11.17
N ALA A 34 -0.41 7.36 -11.06
CA ALA A 34 0.17 8.34 -12.00
C ALA A 34 1.70 8.36 -11.96
N GLU A 35 2.30 8.03 -10.81
CA GLU A 35 3.74 7.89 -10.62
C GLU A 35 4.29 6.51 -11.07
N GLY A 36 3.44 5.62 -11.58
CA GLY A 36 3.82 4.31 -12.10
C GLY A 36 3.93 3.20 -11.04
N PHE A 37 3.25 3.36 -9.90
CA PHE A 37 3.07 2.25 -8.96
C PHE A 37 2.02 1.27 -9.48
N GLU A 38 2.30 -0.02 -9.34
CA GLU A 38 1.46 -1.11 -9.82
C GLU A 38 0.74 -1.80 -8.66
N PRO A 39 -0.54 -2.19 -8.83
CA PRO A 39 -1.29 -2.87 -7.77
C PRO A 39 -0.80 -4.31 -7.56
N PHE A 40 -0.89 -4.80 -6.33
CA PHE A 40 -0.66 -6.20 -5.96
C PHE A 40 -1.66 -6.69 -4.93
N ALA A 41 -1.92 -8.01 -4.96
CA ALA A 41 -2.80 -8.65 -4.00
C ALA A 41 -2.12 -8.85 -2.65
N VAL A 42 -2.85 -8.62 -1.58
CA VAL A 42 -2.40 -8.86 -0.20
C VAL A 42 -3.22 -10.02 0.36
N SER A 43 -2.62 -10.87 1.20
CA SER A 43 -3.43 -11.60 2.19
C SER A 43 -4.02 -10.56 3.15
N GLN A 44 -5.11 -10.85 3.88
CA GLN A 44 -5.83 -9.88 4.75
C GLN A 44 -5.01 -9.29 5.92
N VAL A 45 -3.68 -9.31 5.83
CA VAL A 45 -2.72 -8.62 6.68
C VAL A 45 -3.18 -7.18 6.92
N GLY A 46 -3.39 -6.86 8.19
CA GLY A 46 -3.69 -5.52 8.66
C GLY A 46 -5.02 -4.93 8.18
N ASN A 47 -5.93 -5.71 7.57
CA ASN A 47 -7.15 -5.22 6.91
C ASN A 47 -6.92 -4.34 5.67
N ALA A 48 -5.75 -4.46 5.04
CA ALA A 48 -5.51 -3.80 3.76
C ALA A 48 -6.38 -4.43 2.66
N SER A 49 -6.94 -3.59 1.78
CA SER A 49 -7.77 -4.03 0.66
C SER A 49 -6.94 -4.54 -0.51
N PHE A 50 -5.80 -3.89 -0.77
CA PHE A 50 -4.77 -4.26 -1.76
C PHE A 50 -3.49 -3.48 -1.44
N GLY A 51 -2.42 -3.71 -2.21
CA GLY A 51 -1.20 -2.91 -2.12
C GLY A 51 -0.79 -2.29 -3.45
N MET A 52 0.10 -1.29 -3.39
CA MET A 52 0.72 -0.62 -4.55
C MET A 52 2.24 -0.73 -4.43
N ARG A 53 2.96 -1.02 -5.52
CA ARG A 53 4.43 -1.15 -5.48
C ARG A 53 5.14 -0.43 -6.62
N LYS A 54 6.35 0.06 -6.33
CA LYS A 54 7.30 0.57 -7.33
C LYS A 54 8.72 0.29 -6.86
N GLY A 55 9.42 -0.60 -7.55
CA GLY A 55 10.73 -1.07 -7.09
C GLY A 55 10.62 -1.77 -5.73
N ALA A 56 11.31 -1.22 -4.72
CA ALA A 56 11.30 -1.72 -3.34
C ALA A 56 10.22 -1.06 -2.47
N GLU A 57 9.60 0.02 -2.93
CA GLU A 57 8.55 0.70 -2.19
C GLU A 57 7.23 -0.06 -2.34
N MET A 58 6.60 -0.33 -1.21
CA MET A 58 5.31 -1.00 -1.13
C MET A 58 4.40 -0.19 -0.23
N TYR A 59 3.15 -0.03 -0.65
CA TYR A 59 2.11 0.63 0.12
C TYR A 59 0.96 -0.34 0.34
N LEU A 60 0.35 -0.29 1.52
CA LEU A 60 -0.92 -0.97 1.81
C LEU A 60 -2.06 0.05 1.76
N CYS A 61 -3.11 -0.27 1.00
CA CYS A 61 -4.22 0.63 0.73
C CYS A 61 -5.49 0.16 1.45
N PHE A 62 -6.18 1.09 2.08
CA PHE A 62 -7.34 0.86 2.93
C PHE A 62 -8.56 1.62 2.41
N ILE A 63 -9.70 0.95 2.34
CA ILE A 63 -10.99 1.56 2.03
C ILE A 63 -11.47 2.37 3.24
N ILE A 64 -11.72 3.66 3.05
CA ILE A 64 -12.20 4.59 4.09
C ILE A 64 -13.61 5.10 3.76
N ASP A 65 -14.50 4.15 3.55
CA ASP A 65 -15.81 4.40 2.95
C ASP A 65 -16.94 4.57 3.98
N THR A 66 -18.07 5.14 3.57
CA THR A 66 -19.24 5.37 4.43
C THR A 66 -20.43 4.54 3.98
N ASN A 67 -21.28 4.14 4.94
CA ASN A 67 -22.51 3.40 4.65
C ASN A 67 -23.44 4.15 3.68
N GLU A 68 -23.49 5.48 3.77
CA GLU A 68 -24.26 6.32 2.86
C GLU A 68 -23.74 6.19 1.42
N ASN A 69 -22.44 6.35 1.21
CA ASN A 69 -21.84 6.24 -0.12
C ASN A 69 -21.97 4.82 -0.69
N GLN A 70 -21.84 3.79 0.15
CA GLN A 70 -22.05 2.40 -0.27
C GLN A 70 -23.48 2.19 -0.76
N THR A 71 -24.46 2.66 0.01
CA THR A 71 -25.88 2.55 -0.34
C THR A 71 -26.17 3.30 -1.64
N ARG A 72 -25.60 4.50 -1.81
CA ARG A 72 -25.74 5.28 -3.06
C ARG A 72 -25.16 4.54 -4.26
N ARG A 73 -23.94 4.00 -4.17
CA ARG A 73 -23.35 3.19 -5.25
C ARG A 73 -24.23 1.99 -5.58
N GLN A 74 -24.65 1.24 -4.56
CA GLN A 74 -25.47 0.05 -4.75
C GLN A 74 -26.79 0.40 -5.45
N THR A 75 -27.42 1.51 -5.06
CA THR A 75 -28.66 2.00 -5.68
C THR A 75 -28.45 2.32 -7.16
N VAL A 76 -27.40 3.06 -7.51
CA VAL A 76 -27.10 3.41 -8.92
C VAL A 76 -26.78 2.16 -9.74
N LEU A 77 -25.96 1.26 -9.21
CA LEU A 77 -25.59 0.01 -9.90
C LEU A 77 -26.78 -0.92 -10.13
N LEU A 78 -27.67 -1.06 -9.14
CA LEU A 78 -28.90 -1.84 -9.29
C LEU A 78 -29.85 -1.19 -10.30
N ALA A 79 -29.97 0.13 -10.31
CA ALA A 79 -30.77 0.84 -11.29
C ALA A 79 -30.23 0.67 -12.71
N GLU A 80 -28.91 0.69 -12.90
CA GLU A 80 -28.26 0.47 -14.19
C GLU A 80 -28.48 -0.98 -14.67
N LEU A 81 -28.31 -1.98 -13.79
CA LEU A 81 -28.60 -3.38 -14.10
C LEU A 81 -30.07 -3.61 -14.51
N ALA A 82 -30.99 -2.83 -13.94
CA ALA A 82 -32.41 -2.86 -14.29
C ALA A 82 -32.76 -2.06 -15.56
N GLY A 83 -31.79 -1.38 -16.20
CA GLY A 83 -32.01 -0.50 -17.35
C GLY A 83 -32.80 0.77 -17.02
N LYS A 84 -32.79 1.20 -15.75
CA LYS A 84 -33.61 2.29 -15.20
C LYS A 84 -32.79 3.40 -14.56
N ALA A 85 -31.46 3.39 -14.68
CA ALA A 85 -30.61 4.44 -14.10
C ALA A 85 -30.90 5.79 -14.78
N PRO A 86 -31.43 6.79 -14.04
CA PRO A 86 -31.63 8.12 -14.60
C PRO A 86 -30.32 8.90 -14.75
N ASP A 87 -29.31 8.54 -13.94
CA ASP A 87 -27.95 9.06 -13.93
C ASP A 87 -27.00 7.90 -13.60
N ARG A 88 -25.82 7.90 -14.21
CA ARG A 88 -24.76 6.89 -14.06
C ARG A 88 -23.59 7.40 -13.20
N ALA A 89 -23.74 8.54 -12.54
CA ALA A 89 -22.76 9.02 -11.58
C ALA A 89 -22.70 8.12 -10.33
N VAL A 90 -21.54 7.50 -10.11
CA VAL A 90 -21.26 6.64 -8.96
C VAL A 90 -20.21 7.34 -8.10
N PRO A 91 -20.44 7.58 -6.80
CA PRO A 91 -19.43 8.21 -5.95
C PRO A 91 -18.19 7.33 -5.84
N ASN A 92 -17.01 7.93 -6.00
CA ASN A 92 -15.73 7.23 -5.86
C ASN A 92 -15.61 6.56 -4.48
N ILE A 93 -14.87 5.45 -4.43
CA ILE A 93 -14.50 4.80 -3.18
C ILE A 93 -13.22 5.48 -2.68
N PRO A 94 -13.26 6.20 -1.56
CA PRO A 94 -12.08 6.83 -1.01
C PRO A 94 -11.12 5.76 -0.47
N LEU A 95 -9.83 5.96 -0.75
CA LEU A 95 -8.75 5.03 -0.41
C LEU A 95 -7.57 5.81 0.16
N VAL A 96 -6.90 5.23 1.15
CA VAL A 96 -5.68 5.76 1.74
C VAL A 96 -4.60 4.70 1.66
N CYS A 97 -3.43 5.04 1.10
CA CYS A 97 -2.28 4.14 1.03
C CYS A 97 -1.18 4.58 2.01
N VAL A 98 -0.64 3.62 2.74
CA VAL A 98 0.42 3.81 3.75
C VAL A 98 1.66 3.03 3.34
N LEU A 99 2.83 3.69 3.34
CA LEU A 99 4.11 3.05 3.04
C LEU A 99 4.39 1.94 4.07
N THR A 100 4.75 0.75 3.59
CA THR A 100 5.22 -0.35 4.43
C THR A 100 6.73 -0.25 4.63
N GLN A 101 7.17 -0.63 5.82
CA GLN A 101 8.57 -0.53 6.24
C GLN A 101 9.21 -1.90 6.37
#